data_AF-C7H0E6-F1
#
_entry.id   AF-C7H0E6-F1
#
_cell.length_a   1.000
_cell.length_b   1.000
_cell.length_c   1.000
_cell.angle_alpha   90.00
_cell.angle_beta   90.00
_cell.angle_gamma   90.00
#
_symmetry.space_group_name_H-M   'P 1'
#
loop_
_entity.id
_entity.type
_entity.pdbx_description
1 polymer ?
#
loop_
_entity_poly.entity_id
_entity_poly.type
_entity_poly.pdbx_seq_one_letter_code
_entity_poly.pdbx_strand_id
1 'polypeptide(L)'
;MFVQIFGVRECLVVKVKFIMLREEDREYLKSLSPEERFTGCLLGSVQGQDAECTYRLGDCYMDGEFVKKDENVAFTLYYKAYDYAVLNAEELDIAESCLRLGKCYLAGIGIDENIDFGLARIEKAERLFNKYKSDEKVAQRLLEISDLYDKYDEL
;
A
#
# COMPACT_ATOMS: atom_id res chain seq x y z
N MET A 1 -51.11 8.81 -12.81
CA MET A 1 -51.01 7.92 -11.64
C MET A 1 -49.55 7.89 -11.24
N PHE A 2 -49.25 8.43 -10.07
CA PHE A 2 -47.92 8.42 -9.44
C PHE A 2 -47.42 6.99 -9.26
N VAL A 3 -46.14 6.73 -9.54
CA VAL A 3 -45.21 6.17 -8.54
C VAL A 3 -43.81 6.76 -8.79
N GLN A 4 -43.39 7.66 -7.89
CA GLN A 4 -41.99 7.99 -7.67
C GLN A 4 -41.30 6.78 -7.05
N ILE A 5 -40.20 6.34 -7.66
CA ILE A 5 -39.07 5.77 -6.93
C ILE A 5 -37.86 6.61 -7.34
N PHE A 6 -37.64 7.68 -6.57
CA PHE A 6 -36.33 8.32 -6.47
C PHE A 6 -35.42 7.34 -5.74
N GLY A 7 -34.39 6.84 -6.41
CA GLY A 7 -33.40 5.97 -5.79
C GLY A 7 -32.63 5.20 -6.85
N VAL A 8 -31.33 5.05 -6.65
CA VAL A 8 -30.41 4.21 -7.43
C VAL A 8 -29.87 4.79 -8.76
N ARG A 9 -30.43 5.86 -9.33
CA ARG A 9 -29.97 6.35 -10.66
C ARG A 9 -28.68 7.19 -10.69
N GLU A 10 -28.16 7.65 -9.55
CA GLU A 10 -26.87 8.39 -9.49
C GLU A 10 -25.71 7.59 -8.87
N CYS A 11 -25.96 6.39 -8.29
CA CYS A 11 -24.87 5.55 -7.76
C CYS A 11 -24.08 4.79 -8.84
N LEU A 12 -24.60 4.68 -10.07
CA LEU A 12 -23.95 3.90 -11.14
C LEU A 12 -23.04 4.72 -12.07
N VAL A 13 -23.16 6.05 -12.06
CA VAL A 13 -22.42 6.91 -13.02
C VAL A 13 -21.04 7.30 -12.47
N VAL A 14 -20.80 7.09 -11.18
CA VAL A 14 -19.46 7.11 -10.57
C VAL A 14 -18.80 5.75 -10.81
N LYS A 15 -18.27 5.62 -12.03
CA LYS A 15 -16.83 5.43 -12.22
C LYS A 15 -16.16 4.21 -11.59
N VAL A 16 -16.90 3.14 -11.30
CA VAL A 16 -16.37 1.76 -11.35
C VAL A 16 -16.15 1.37 -12.82
N LYS A 17 -15.56 2.28 -13.62
CA LYS A 17 -15.32 2.05 -15.04
C LYS A 17 -14.01 1.28 -15.14
N PHE A 18 -14.17 -0.03 -14.97
CA PHE A 18 -13.30 -1.06 -15.51
C PHE A 18 -11.85 -0.99 -15.04
N ILE A 19 -11.56 -1.76 -14.00
CA ILE A 19 -10.33 -2.55 -13.90
C ILE A 19 -9.05 -1.70 -14.01
N MET A 20 -8.54 -1.28 -12.84
CA MET A 20 -7.21 -0.70 -12.65
C MET A 20 -6.11 -1.70 -13.06
N LEU A 21 -5.98 -2.00 -14.35
CA LEU A 21 -4.98 -2.93 -14.92
C LEU A 21 -3.97 -2.21 -15.82
N ARG A 22 -3.97 -0.87 -15.87
CA ARG A 22 -3.03 -0.10 -16.69
C ARG A 22 -2.45 1.08 -15.92
N GLU A 23 -1.17 1.38 -16.21
CA GLU A 23 -0.42 2.50 -15.60
C GLU A 23 -1.13 3.86 -15.72
N GLU A 24 -1.97 4.03 -16.74
CA GLU A 24 -2.77 5.24 -17.00
C GLU A 24 -3.76 5.57 -15.88
N ASP A 25 -4.28 4.56 -15.17
CA ASP A 25 -5.25 4.76 -14.08
C ASP A 25 -4.56 5.23 -12.77
N ARG A 26 -3.23 5.06 -12.67
CA ARG A 26 -2.42 5.50 -11.52
C ARG A 26 -2.31 7.02 -11.44
N GLU A 27 -2.24 7.71 -12.59
CA GLU A 27 -2.29 9.17 -12.67
C GLU A 27 -3.68 9.69 -12.29
N TYR A 28 -4.72 8.98 -12.71
CA TYR A 28 -6.11 9.31 -12.40
C TYR A 28 -6.39 9.26 -10.89
N LEU A 29 -5.88 8.25 -10.18
CA LEU A 29 -5.98 8.20 -8.71
C LEU A 29 -5.45 9.45 -8.04
N LYS A 30 -4.35 10.04 -8.54
CA LYS A 30 -3.79 11.29 -7.98
C LYS A 30 -4.67 12.53 -8.22
N SER A 31 -5.65 12.44 -9.11
CA SER A 31 -6.61 13.53 -9.33
C SER A 31 -7.86 13.42 -8.44
N LEU A 32 -8.08 12.25 -7.85
CA LEU A 32 -9.24 11.97 -6.99
C LEU A 32 -9.09 12.60 -5.61
N SER A 33 -10.23 12.88 -4.97
CA SER A 33 -10.26 13.28 -3.57
C SER A 33 -9.67 12.19 -2.68
N PRO A 34 -9.11 12.52 -1.50
CA PRO A 34 -8.58 11.52 -0.58
C PRO A 34 -9.60 10.42 -0.20
N GLU A 35 -10.88 10.78 -0.03
CA GLU A 35 -11.96 9.82 0.23
C GLU A 35 -12.23 8.90 -0.97
N GLU A 36 -12.22 9.45 -2.19
CA GLU A 36 -12.38 8.67 -3.42
C GLU A 36 -11.21 7.69 -3.60
N ARG A 37 -9.97 8.12 -3.30
CA ARG A 37 -8.79 7.24 -3.32
C ARG A 37 -8.91 6.12 -2.29
N PHE A 38 -9.37 6.43 -1.09
CA PHE A 38 -9.61 5.43 -0.05
C PHE A 38 -10.62 4.39 -0.53
N THR A 39 -11.76 4.82 -1.09
CA THR A 39 -12.76 3.88 -1.63
C THR A 39 -12.22 3.07 -2.82
N GLY A 40 -11.39 3.66 -3.68
CA GLY A 40 -10.72 2.95 -4.78
C GLY A 40 -9.76 1.88 -4.27
N CYS A 41 -8.90 2.20 -3.32
CA CYS A 41 -7.97 1.26 -2.69
C CYS A 41 -8.72 0.14 -1.96
N LEU A 42 -9.82 0.47 -1.27
CA LEU A 42 -10.67 -0.50 -0.59
C LEU A 42 -11.29 -1.50 -1.60
N LEU A 43 -11.83 -1.01 -2.70
CA LEU A 43 -12.39 -1.86 -3.75
C LEU A 43 -11.32 -2.76 -4.40
N GLY A 44 -10.12 -2.21 -4.68
CA GLY A 44 -8.99 -2.99 -5.19
C GLY A 44 -8.50 -4.07 -4.21
N SER A 45 -8.43 -3.72 -2.93
CA SER A 45 -8.04 -4.64 -1.84
C SER A 45 -9.07 -5.76 -1.65
N VAL A 46 -10.37 -5.45 -1.72
CA VAL A 46 -11.47 -6.44 -1.56
C VAL A 46 -11.50 -7.44 -2.72
N GLN A 47 -11.14 -7.00 -3.94
CA GLN A 47 -10.99 -7.92 -5.07
C GLN A 47 -9.71 -8.77 -4.97
N GLY A 48 -8.77 -8.41 -4.09
CA GLY A 48 -7.56 -9.17 -3.79
C GLY A 48 -6.59 -9.27 -4.95
N GLN A 49 -6.63 -8.30 -5.88
CA GLN A 49 -5.91 -8.36 -7.16
C GLN A 49 -4.92 -7.19 -7.39
N ASP A 50 -4.58 -6.45 -6.33
CA ASP A 50 -3.70 -5.30 -6.46
C ASP A 50 -2.91 -5.09 -5.15
N ALA A 51 -1.60 -5.36 -5.20
CA ALA A 51 -0.72 -5.17 -4.05
C ALA A 51 -0.59 -3.69 -3.67
N GLU A 52 -0.57 -2.78 -4.65
CA GLU A 52 -0.50 -1.34 -4.42
C GLU A 52 -1.71 -0.82 -3.66
N CYS A 53 -2.90 -1.13 -4.14
CA CYS A 53 -4.13 -0.77 -3.43
C CYS A 53 -4.15 -1.36 -2.01
N THR A 54 -3.65 -2.59 -1.84
CA THR A 54 -3.66 -3.29 -0.56
C THR A 54 -2.71 -2.66 0.45
N TYR A 55 -1.46 -2.34 0.09
CA TYR A 55 -0.56 -1.65 1.02
C TYR A 55 -0.99 -0.20 1.24
N ARG A 56 -1.56 0.50 0.25
CA ARG A 56 -2.08 1.87 0.46
C ARG A 56 -3.23 1.90 1.44
N LEU A 57 -4.11 0.89 1.40
CA LEU A 57 -5.14 0.73 2.42
C LEU A 57 -4.52 0.50 3.80
N GLY A 58 -3.43 -0.26 3.87
CA GLY A 58 -2.63 -0.41 5.09
C GLY A 58 -2.11 0.93 5.62
N ASP A 59 -1.61 1.80 4.74
CA ASP A 59 -1.17 3.16 5.11
C ASP A 59 -2.32 3.98 5.73
N CYS A 60 -3.54 3.90 5.18
CA CYS A 60 -4.71 4.57 5.78
C CYS A 60 -5.02 4.06 7.20
N TYR A 61 -4.89 2.75 7.46
CA TYR A 61 -5.04 2.19 8.81
C TYR A 61 -3.88 2.55 9.74
N MET A 62 -2.66 2.73 9.21
CA MET A 62 -1.51 3.20 9.99
C MET A 62 -1.68 4.63 10.46
N ASP A 63 -2.11 5.51 9.56
CA ASP A 63 -2.21 6.95 9.83
C ASP A 63 -3.55 7.33 10.49
N GLY A 64 -4.55 6.45 10.39
CA GLY A 64 -5.93 6.77 10.81
C GLY A 64 -6.61 7.76 9.87
N GLU A 65 -6.21 7.75 8.59
CA GLU A 65 -6.81 8.58 7.56
C GLU A 65 -8.06 7.89 7.03
N PHE A 66 -9.22 8.56 7.10
CA PHE A 66 -10.56 8.03 6.72
C PHE A 66 -11.10 6.86 7.55
N VAL A 67 -10.23 6.14 8.25
CA VAL A 67 -10.57 5.02 9.16
C VAL A 67 -9.97 5.24 10.53
N LYS A 68 -10.51 4.54 11.54
CA LYS A 68 -9.86 4.52 12.85
C LYS A 68 -8.50 3.84 12.72
N LYS A 69 -7.44 4.49 13.21
CA LYS A 69 -6.08 3.93 13.26
C LYS A 69 -6.10 2.54 13.90
N ASP A 70 -5.53 1.57 13.19
CA ASP A 70 -5.38 0.17 13.63
C ASP A 70 -4.13 -0.45 13.01
N GLU A 71 -3.08 -0.52 13.81
CA GLU A 71 -1.76 -1.01 13.40
C GLU A 71 -1.77 -2.52 13.09
N ASN A 72 -2.63 -3.31 13.74
CA ASN A 72 -2.74 -4.75 13.48
C ASN A 72 -3.37 -5.01 12.10
N VAL A 73 -4.39 -4.21 11.75
CA VAL A 73 -5.02 -4.27 10.44
C VAL A 73 -4.04 -3.82 9.35
N ALA A 74 -3.31 -2.73 9.59
CA ALA A 74 -2.28 -2.27 8.67
C ALA A 74 -1.22 -3.34 8.40
N PHE A 75 -0.66 -3.94 9.45
CA PHE A 75 0.29 -5.03 9.32
C PHE A 75 -0.26 -6.20 8.47
N THR A 76 -1.50 -6.61 8.75
CA THR A 76 -2.17 -7.68 8.01
C THR A 76 -2.31 -7.34 6.52
N LEU A 77 -2.62 -6.08 6.20
CA LEU A 77 -2.74 -5.61 4.82
C LEU A 77 -1.38 -5.58 4.12
N TYR A 78 -0.32 -5.11 4.77
CA TYR A 78 1.04 -5.16 4.21
C TYR A 78 1.50 -6.58 3.92
N TYR A 79 1.17 -7.53 4.81
CA TYR A 79 1.49 -8.94 4.60
C TYR A 79 0.75 -9.52 3.40
N LYS A 80 -0.56 -9.22 3.27
CA LYS A 80 -1.37 -9.63 2.11
C LYS A 80 -0.85 -9.02 0.80
N ALA A 81 -0.47 -7.75 0.81
CA ALA A 81 0.11 -7.07 -0.34
C ALA A 81 1.41 -7.76 -0.77
N TYR A 82 2.28 -8.10 0.18
CA TYR A 82 3.51 -8.86 -0.08
C TYR A 82 3.22 -10.23 -0.71
N ASP A 83 2.31 -11.02 -0.13
CA ASP A 83 1.97 -12.35 -0.64
C ASP A 83 1.42 -12.26 -2.08
N TYR A 84 0.55 -11.29 -2.35
CA TYR A 84 0.02 -11.06 -3.69
C TYR A 84 1.11 -10.64 -4.68
N ALA A 85 1.96 -9.68 -4.31
CA ALA A 85 3.03 -9.18 -5.18
C ALA A 85 4.05 -10.28 -5.50
N VAL A 86 4.36 -11.17 -4.54
CA VAL A 86 5.24 -12.33 -4.76
C VAL A 86 4.62 -13.33 -5.72
N LEU A 87 3.32 -13.62 -5.58
CA LEU A 87 2.61 -14.54 -6.47
C LEU A 87 2.56 -14.05 -7.92
N ASN A 88 2.48 -12.73 -8.11
CA ASN A 88 2.39 -12.09 -9.43
C ASN A 88 3.74 -11.54 -9.94
N ALA A 89 4.82 -11.74 -9.19
CA ALA A 89 6.18 -11.29 -9.51
C ALA A 89 6.31 -9.77 -9.75
N GLU A 90 5.53 -8.96 -9.02
CA GLU A 90 5.54 -7.49 -9.09
C GLU A 90 6.68 -6.92 -8.24
N GLU A 91 7.90 -6.85 -8.78
CA GLU A 91 9.11 -6.53 -8.00
C GLU A 91 9.03 -5.21 -7.20
N LEU A 92 8.43 -4.16 -7.76
CA LEU A 92 8.27 -2.88 -7.06
C LEU A 92 7.27 -2.96 -5.91
N ASP A 93 6.17 -3.69 -6.07
CA ASP A 93 5.17 -3.85 -5.01
C ASP A 93 5.67 -4.82 -3.93
N ILE A 94 6.50 -5.79 -4.28
CA ILE A 94 7.27 -6.58 -3.31
C ILE A 94 8.19 -5.65 -2.50
N ALA A 95 8.90 -4.72 -3.15
CA ALA A 95 9.81 -3.80 -2.47
C ALA A 95 9.06 -2.85 -1.52
N GLU A 96 7.97 -2.24 -1.98
CA GLU A 96 7.12 -1.34 -1.19
C GLU A 96 6.47 -2.06 0.00
N SER A 97 6.03 -3.31 -0.18
CA SER A 97 5.47 -4.12 0.90
C SER A 97 6.54 -4.57 1.89
N CYS A 98 7.72 -4.96 1.41
CA CYS A 98 8.87 -5.32 2.26
C CYS A 98 9.33 -4.13 3.11
N LEU A 99 9.39 -2.91 2.55
CA LEU A 99 9.79 -1.72 3.28
C LEU A 99 8.85 -1.45 4.47
N ARG A 100 7.53 -1.55 4.23
CA ARG A 100 6.51 -1.36 5.28
C ARG A 100 6.54 -2.46 6.33
N LEU A 101 6.61 -3.73 5.90
CA LEU A 101 6.75 -4.86 6.81
C LEU A 101 8.02 -4.75 7.66
N GLY A 102 9.15 -4.37 7.04
CA GLY A 102 10.42 -4.14 7.72
C GLY A 102 10.26 -3.13 8.85
N LYS A 103 9.66 -1.96 8.56
CA LYS A 103 9.34 -0.96 9.59
C LYS A 103 8.42 -1.49 10.69
N CYS A 104 7.41 -2.29 10.35
CA CYS A 104 6.52 -2.87 11.35
C CYS A 104 7.28 -3.77 12.33
N TYR A 105 8.14 -4.66 11.82
CA TYR A 105 8.95 -5.54 12.67
C TYR A 105 10.01 -4.78 13.46
N LEU A 106 10.64 -3.77 12.87
CA LEU A 106 11.65 -2.94 13.55
C LEU A 106 11.07 -2.10 14.69
N ALA A 107 9.82 -1.64 14.56
CA ALA A 107 9.18 -0.76 15.54
C ALA A 107 8.12 -1.44 16.42
N GLY A 108 7.87 -2.75 16.24
CA GLY A 108 6.82 -3.47 16.97
C GLY A 108 5.40 -2.97 16.66
N ILE A 109 5.13 -2.57 15.42
CA ILE A 109 3.84 -2.00 15.00
C ILE A 109 2.94 -3.12 14.45
N GLY A 110 1.84 -3.38 15.15
CA GLY A 110 0.85 -4.39 14.75
C GLY A 110 1.35 -5.84 14.84
N ILE A 111 2.59 -6.04 15.28
CA ILE A 111 3.27 -7.31 15.53
C ILE A 111 4.37 -7.09 16.56
N ASP A 112 4.80 -8.15 17.24
CA ASP A 112 5.96 -8.09 18.14
C ASP A 112 7.23 -7.67 17.39
N GLU A 113 8.04 -6.86 18.05
CA GLU A 113 9.32 -6.40 17.52
C GLU A 113 10.24 -7.58 17.19
N ASN A 114 10.84 -7.52 16.01
CA ASN A 114 11.83 -8.49 15.56
C ASN A 114 12.84 -7.80 14.64
N ILE A 115 13.96 -7.38 15.22
CA ILE A 115 14.98 -6.59 14.51
C ILE A 115 15.57 -7.38 13.34
N ASP A 116 15.97 -8.63 13.56
CA ASP A 116 16.57 -9.48 12.52
C ASP A 116 15.64 -9.66 11.31
N PHE A 117 14.36 -9.95 11.57
CA PHE A 117 13.38 -10.11 10.52
C PHE A 117 13.07 -8.77 9.83
N GLY A 118 13.02 -7.68 10.60
CA GLY A 118 12.84 -6.33 10.10
C GLY A 118 13.93 -5.93 9.11
N LEU A 119 15.20 -6.04 9.52
CA LEU A 119 16.36 -5.74 8.68
C LEU A 119 16.39 -6.62 7.42
N ALA A 120 16.11 -7.93 7.54
CA ALA A 120 16.06 -8.82 6.39
C ALA A 120 15.00 -8.39 5.34
N ARG A 121 13.89 -7.78 5.77
CA ARG A 121 12.87 -7.23 4.87
C ARG A 121 13.33 -5.93 4.22
N ILE A 122 13.99 -5.05 4.98
CA ILE A 122 14.57 -3.81 4.47
C ILE A 122 15.64 -4.11 3.42
N GLU A 123 16.57 -5.03 3.68
CA GLU A 123 17.58 -5.46 2.72
C GLU A 123 16.96 -5.99 1.42
N LYS A 124 15.88 -6.78 1.54
CA LYS A 124 15.15 -7.28 0.37
C LYS A 124 14.51 -6.14 -0.43
N ALA A 125 13.90 -5.16 0.23
CA ALA A 125 13.34 -3.99 -0.42
C ALA A 125 14.42 -3.19 -1.14
N GLU A 126 15.55 -2.94 -0.47
CA GLU A 126 16.68 -2.19 -1.00
C GLU A 126 17.26 -2.84 -2.26
N ARG A 127 17.47 -4.16 -2.26
CA ARG A 127 17.96 -4.89 -3.44
C ARG A 127 17.04 -4.73 -4.64
N LEU A 128 15.73 -4.73 -4.42
CA LEU A 128 14.74 -4.55 -5.48
C LEU A 128 14.72 -3.10 -5.97
N PHE A 129 14.65 -2.12 -5.06
CA PHE A 129 14.71 -0.71 -5.40
C PHE A 129 15.99 -0.33 -6.16
N ASN A 130 17.14 -0.89 -5.80
CA ASN A 130 18.39 -0.62 -6.50
C ASN A 130 18.36 -0.98 -8.00
N LYS A 131 17.54 -1.95 -8.41
CA LYS A 131 17.33 -2.27 -9.84
C LYS A 131 16.63 -1.13 -10.60
N TYR A 132 15.78 -0.38 -9.91
CA TYR A 132 14.94 0.69 -10.45
C TYR A 132 15.38 2.10 -10.01
N LYS A 133 16.62 2.25 -9.52
CA LYS A 133 17.16 3.50 -8.95
C LYS A 133 17.13 4.73 -9.87
N SER A 134 16.88 4.54 -11.17
CA SER A 134 16.69 5.63 -12.13
C SER A 134 15.36 6.37 -11.96
N ASP A 135 14.37 5.76 -11.29
CA ASP A 135 13.12 6.42 -10.94
C ASP A 135 13.32 7.31 -9.70
N GLU A 136 12.92 8.57 -9.79
CA GLU A 136 13.03 9.55 -8.71
C GLU A 136 12.30 9.11 -7.44
N LYS A 137 11.14 8.44 -7.57
CA LYS A 137 10.40 7.93 -6.40
C LYS A 137 11.18 6.83 -5.70
N VAL A 138 11.86 5.98 -6.46
CA VAL A 138 12.69 4.92 -5.92
C VAL A 138 13.92 5.50 -5.22
N ALA A 139 14.49 6.58 -5.74
CA ALA A 139 15.58 7.28 -5.06
C ALA A 139 15.17 7.81 -3.67
N GLN A 140 13.93 8.33 -3.53
CA GLN A 140 13.39 8.74 -2.23
C GLN A 140 13.24 7.56 -1.26
N ARG A 141 12.80 6.39 -1.75
CA ARG A 141 12.71 5.16 -0.94
C ARG A 141 14.07 4.66 -0.48
N LEU A 142 15.10 4.77 -1.33
CA LEU A 142 16.46 4.38 -0.95
C LEU A 142 17.05 5.31 0.11
N LEU A 143 16.74 6.62 0.07
CA LEU A 143 17.12 7.54 1.13
C LEU A 143 16.46 7.17 2.46
N GLU A 144 15.16 6.87 2.42
CA GLU A 144 14.40 6.40 3.59
C GLU A 144 14.96 5.10 4.18
N ILE A 145 15.46 4.19 3.33
CA ILE A 145 16.15 2.97 3.78
C ILE A 145 17.48 3.30 4.46
N SER A 146 18.25 4.24 3.90
CA SER A 146 19.51 4.70 4.52
C SER A 146 19.26 5.26 5.91
N ASP A 147 18.25 6.13 6.07
CA ASP A 147 17.88 6.72 7.36
C ASP A 147 17.45 5.65 8.38
N LEU A 148 16.83 4.56 7.91
CA LEU A 148 16.51 3.42 8.77
C LEU A 148 17.78 2.72 9.24
N TYR A 149 18.74 2.40 8.37
CA TYR A 149 19.98 1.76 8.81
C TYR A 149 20.74 2.61 9.82
N ASP A 150 20.87 3.92 9.58
CA ASP A 150 21.53 4.82 10.53
C ASP A 150 20.90 4.77 11.93
N LYS A 151 19.56 4.61 12.00
CA LYS A 151 18.85 4.47 13.27
C LYS A 151 19.10 3.14 14.00
N TYR A 152 19.31 2.04 13.26
CA TYR A 152 19.45 0.70 13.85
C TYR A 152 20.91 0.21 13.93
N ASP A 153 21.87 0.87 13.27
CA ASP A 153 23.32 0.65 13.44
C ASP A 153 23.83 1.10 14.82
N GLU A 154 23.06 1.93 15.55
CA GLU A 154 23.38 2.42 16.89
C GLU A 154 22.99 1.47 18.04
N LEU A 155 22.38 0.31 17.75
CA LEU A 155 21.92 -0.69 18.73
C LEU A 155 22.96 -1.79 19.00
#